data_AF-A0A2D6NA33-F1
#
_entry.id   AF-A0A2D6NA33-F1
#
_cell.length_a   1.000
_cell.length_b   1.000
_cell.length_c   1.000
_cell.angle_alpha   90.00
_cell.angle_beta   90.00
_cell.angle_gamma   90.00
#
_symmetry.space_group_name_H-M   'P 1'
#
loop_
_entity.id
_entity.type
_entity.pdbx_description
1 polymer ?
#
loop_
_entity_poly.entity_id
_entity_poly.type
_entity_poly.pdbx_seq_one_letter_code
_entity_poly.pdbx_strand_id
1 'polypeptide(L)'
;MRQTEPFWSALAGSDGLRERCYATILIGNSYQDGVLVPIAWQLARNLSLLLSLKDEKIGCMPSVESQHTSSFETDGGVYYALNFRREGRHWREKSPSTWSWPEQARCVGIPGRRLRSWFVPKPPPRERDVLLHPAKYPETLVAEFVERFTQPGETVLDPMAGTGSTLVACMQTGRRGIGIELSPDYAAIAGKRLATAETGRDRSHLRPSAEQDQVIIEGDALRLAEIDGLPAQVDYCITSPPYWDMLNMRGAMTQRARRRRGLHVSYGDNPHDLGNVADYEEFVGSLVRVYRQVAALLRSGACLTIIVKNVKKQGTIYPLAWDLAAALAEFLIVCPERFWCQDDVKLAPYGYGNAWVSNTVHHYCLTFQKT
;
A
#
# COMPACT_ATOMS: atom_id res chain seq x y z
N MET A 1 -3.52 28.76 -34.68
CA MET A 1 -4.15 28.11 -33.52
C MET A 1 -5.16 27.11 -34.04
N ARG A 2 -4.88 25.80 -33.98
CA ARG A 2 -5.92 24.79 -34.23
C ARG A 2 -6.86 24.82 -33.04
N GLN A 3 -8.15 25.06 -33.28
CA GLN A 3 -9.19 24.91 -32.27
C GLN A 3 -9.08 23.49 -31.71
N THR A 4 -8.75 23.38 -30.43
CA THR A 4 -8.82 22.12 -29.70
C THR A 4 -10.30 21.79 -29.57
N GLU A 5 -10.75 20.72 -30.22
CA GLU A 5 -12.01 20.11 -29.82
C GLU A 5 -11.97 19.78 -28.33
N PRO A 6 -13.08 19.92 -27.58
CA PRO A 6 -13.13 19.47 -26.20
C PRO A 6 -12.70 18.00 -26.12
N PHE A 7 -11.82 17.65 -25.18
CA PHE A 7 -11.29 16.30 -24.98
C PHE A 7 -12.38 15.19 -25.07
N TRP A 8 -13.57 15.49 -24.56
CA TRP A 8 -14.74 14.61 -24.57
C TRP A 8 -15.37 14.43 -25.97
N SER A 9 -15.42 15.49 -26.79
CA SER A 9 -15.87 15.41 -28.19
C SER A 9 -14.90 14.60 -29.04
N ALA A 10 -13.59 14.76 -28.80
CA ALA A 10 -12.53 13.98 -29.44
C ALA A 10 -12.48 12.50 -28.98
N LEU A 11 -13.20 12.11 -27.93
CA LEU A 11 -13.39 10.71 -27.53
C LEU A 11 -14.63 10.09 -28.20
N ALA A 12 -15.68 10.89 -28.43
CA ALA A 12 -16.99 10.44 -28.90
C ALA A 12 -17.16 10.48 -30.43
N GLY A 13 -16.39 11.29 -31.16
CA GLY A 13 -16.52 11.47 -32.61
C GLY A 13 -15.84 10.40 -33.47
N SER A 14 -16.24 10.32 -34.75
CA SER A 14 -15.62 9.46 -35.78
C SER A 14 -14.16 9.83 -36.10
N ASP A 15 -13.76 11.07 -35.82
CA ASP A 15 -12.37 11.59 -35.91
C ASP A 15 -11.61 11.55 -34.57
N GLY A 16 -12.12 10.80 -33.58
CA GLY A 16 -11.56 10.77 -32.24
C GLY A 16 -10.15 10.17 -32.12
N LEU A 17 -9.64 10.07 -30.88
CA LEU A 17 -8.32 9.47 -30.56
C LEU A 17 -8.02 8.25 -31.44
N ARG A 18 -6.97 8.27 -32.25
CA ARG A 18 -6.67 7.14 -33.15
C ARG A 18 -6.29 5.90 -32.33
N GLU A 19 -6.42 4.71 -32.92
CA GLU A 19 -5.96 3.48 -32.26
C GLU A 19 -4.49 3.62 -31.84
N ARG A 20 -4.14 3.10 -30.65
CA ARG A 20 -2.81 3.19 -30.05
C ARG A 20 -2.33 4.60 -29.72
N CYS A 21 -3.19 5.62 -29.79
CA CYS A 21 -2.89 6.92 -29.20
C CYS A 21 -2.99 6.88 -27.68
N TYR A 22 -2.12 7.66 -27.05
CA TYR A 22 -2.05 7.83 -25.61
C TYR A 22 -2.77 9.11 -25.19
N ALA A 23 -3.42 9.04 -24.03
CA ALA A 23 -3.97 10.19 -23.34
C ALA A 23 -3.42 10.19 -21.91
N THR A 24 -2.79 11.30 -21.52
CA THR A 24 -2.34 11.50 -20.14
C THR A 24 -3.23 12.54 -19.49
N ILE A 25 -3.79 12.19 -18.34
CA ILE A 25 -4.60 13.09 -17.53
C ILE A 25 -3.85 13.38 -16.23
N LEU A 26 -3.63 14.67 -15.98
CA LEU A 26 -3.09 15.17 -14.72
C LEU A 26 -4.24 15.63 -13.83
N ILE A 27 -4.42 14.98 -12.68
CA ILE A 27 -5.55 15.26 -11.80
C ILE A 27 -5.21 14.96 -10.34
N GLY A 28 -5.61 15.84 -9.41
CA GLY A 28 -5.52 15.57 -7.98
C GLY A 28 -6.81 14.96 -7.45
N ASN A 29 -6.72 14.22 -6.34
CA ASN A 29 -7.91 13.97 -5.53
C ASN A 29 -8.35 15.28 -4.84
N SER A 30 -9.65 15.40 -4.57
CA SER A 30 -10.18 16.57 -3.87
C SER A 30 -10.26 16.29 -2.37
N TYR A 31 -9.89 17.28 -1.58
CA TYR A 31 -9.96 17.24 -0.12
C TYR A 31 -10.83 18.41 0.32
N GLN A 32 -12.06 18.12 0.77
CA GLN A 32 -13.01 19.14 1.21
C GLN A 32 -13.32 18.89 2.68
N ASP A 33 -12.99 19.84 3.57
CA ASP A 33 -13.24 19.73 5.02
C ASP A 33 -12.72 18.41 5.65
N GLY A 34 -11.53 17.95 5.22
CA GLY A 34 -10.93 16.68 5.69
C GLY A 34 -11.53 15.41 5.07
N VAL A 35 -12.48 15.54 4.13
CA VAL A 35 -13.07 14.44 3.37
C VAL A 35 -12.29 14.22 2.07
N LEU A 36 -11.73 13.01 1.91
CA LEU A 36 -11.16 12.56 0.65
C LEU A 36 -12.29 12.27 -0.36
N VAL A 37 -12.25 12.94 -1.50
CA VAL A 37 -13.02 12.57 -2.69
C VAL A 37 -12.03 12.06 -3.74
N PRO A 38 -11.98 10.74 -3.99
CA PRO A 38 -10.96 10.13 -4.85
C PRO A 38 -11.29 10.29 -6.34
N ILE A 39 -11.36 11.54 -6.81
CA ILE A 39 -11.75 11.90 -8.18
C ILE A 39 -10.81 11.24 -9.19
N ALA A 40 -9.49 11.20 -8.91
CA ALA A 40 -8.52 10.57 -9.80
C ALA A 40 -8.82 9.07 -9.98
N TRP A 41 -9.15 8.37 -8.89
CA TRP A 41 -9.43 6.93 -8.92
C TRP A 41 -10.74 6.64 -9.65
N GLN A 42 -11.79 7.42 -9.35
CA GLN A 42 -13.08 7.29 -10.02
C GLN A 42 -13.02 7.62 -11.51
N LEU A 43 -12.30 8.68 -11.88
CA LEU A 43 -12.05 9.03 -13.28
C LEU A 43 -11.31 7.91 -13.99
N ALA A 44 -10.28 7.34 -13.36
CA ALA A 44 -9.53 6.25 -13.95
C ALA A 44 -10.39 5.02 -14.21
N ARG A 45 -11.26 4.66 -13.26
CA ARG A 45 -12.22 3.56 -13.40
C ARG A 45 -13.20 3.82 -14.55
N ASN A 46 -13.82 4.99 -14.59
CA ASN A 46 -14.81 5.35 -15.60
C ASN A 46 -14.21 5.39 -17.00
N LEU A 47 -13.01 5.96 -17.15
CA LEU A 47 -12.28 5.97 -18.42
C LEU A 47 -11.79 4.59 -18.81
N SER A 48 -11.56 3.68 -17.85
CA SER A 48 -11.17 2.29 -18.14
C SER A 48 -12.25 1.48 -18.85
N LEU A 49 -13.48 2.00 -18.94
CA LEU A 49 -14.54 1.46 -19.79
C LEU A 49 -14.35 1.76 -21.28
N LEU A 50 -13.55 2.78 -21.62
CA LEU A 50 -13.35 3.29 -22.98
C LEU A 50 -11.89 3.16 -23.45
N LEU A 51 -10.94 3.27 -22.53
CA LEU A 51 -9.50 3.28 -22.78
C LEU A 51 -8.82 2.31 -21.83
N SER A 52 -7.71 1.70 -22.23
CA SER A 52 -6.93 0.88 -21.31
C SER A 52 -6.00 1.76 -20.47
N LEU A 53 -6.10 1.68 -19.13
CA LEU A 53 -5.12 2.30 -18.23
C LEU A 53 -3.79 1.56 -18.33
N LYS A 54 -2.75 2.25 -18.81
CA LYS A 54 -1.41 1.69 -19.08
C LYS A 54 -0.37 2.04 -18.04
N ASP A 55 -0.44 3.24 -17.48
CA ASP A 55 0.45 3.65 -16.39
C ASP A 55 -0.27 4.60 -15.45
N GLU A 56 0.18 4.59 -14.19
CA GLU A 56 -0.19 5.58 -13.19
C GLU A 56 1.09 6.02 -12.48
N LYS A 57 1.22 7.35 -12.35
CA LYS A 57 2.26 8.00 -11.56
C LYS A 57 1.65 9.05 -10.67
N ILE A 58 2.43 9.41 -9.66
CA ILE A 58 2.17 10.58 -8.84
C ILE A 58 3.21 11.66 -9.14
N GLY A 59 2.74 12.90 -9.28
CA GLY A 59 3.52 14.12 -9.20
C GLY A 59 3.44 14.64 -7.77
N CYS A 60 4.59 14.83 -7.15
CA CYS A 60 4.72 15.29 -5.78
C CYS A 60 5.21 16.74 -5.78
N MET A 61 4.32 17.67 -5.46
CA MET A 61 4.62 19.09 -5.32
C MET A 61 4.98 19.38 -3.85
N PRO A 62 6.04 20.15 -3.58
CA PRO A 62 6.32 20.66 -2.24
C PRO A 62 5.14 21.51 -1.75
N SER A 63 4.70 21.32 -0.51
CA SER A 63 3.63 22.17 0.03
C SER A 63 4.14 23.59 0.26
N VAL A 64 3.40 24.59 -0.22
CA VAL A 64 3.48 25.98 0.27
C VAL A 64 2.63 26.00 1.54
N GLU A 65 3.20 26.31 2.70
CA GLU A 65 2.54 26.11 4.01
C GLU A 65 1.13 26.73 4.13
N SER A 66 0.25 26.06 4.90
CA SER A 66 -0.88 26.68 5.58
C SER A 66 -0.86 26.30 7.07
N GLN A 67 -1.02 27.31 7.93
CA GLN A 67 -1.19 27.16 9.37
C GLN A 67 -2.69 27.16 9.71
N HIS A 68 -3.05 26.40 10.75
CA HIS A 68 -4.39 26.17 11.31
C HIS A 68 -5.26 25.12 10.60
N THR A 69 -5.18 23.86 11.05
CA THR A 69 -6.20 22.86 10.75
C THR A 69 -6.52 22.01 11.98
N SER A 70 -7.81 21.75 12.20
CA SER A 70 -8.38 21.04 13.34
C SER A 70 -8.61 19.55 13.07
N SER A 71 -8.05 19.00 11.97
CA SER A 71 -8.32 17.65 11.44
C SER A 71 -7.09 17.06 10.70
N PHE A 72 -7.10 15.77 10.33
CA PHE A 72 -6.05 15.12 9.53
C PHE A 72 -6.26 15.54 8.09
N GLU A 73 -5.32 16.35 7.64
CA GLU A 73 -5.29 16.83 6.28
C GLU A 73 -3.91 16.52 5.73
N THR A 74 -3.89 15.97 4.52
CA THR A 74 -2.68 15.87 3.73
C THR A 74 -2.41 17.25 3.12
N ASP A 75 -1.16 17.54 2.78
CA ASP A 75 -0.80 18.85 2.20
C ASP A 75 -1.36 19.08 0.78
N GLY A 76 -2.13 18.14 0.23
CA GLY A 76 -2.73 18.22 -1.11
C GLY A 76 -1.70 18.28 -2.25
N GLY A 77 -0.41 18.14 -1.95
CA GLY A 77 0.70 18.27 -2.89
C GLY A 77 0.87 17.05 -3.80
N VAL A 78 -0.17 16.26 -4.05
CA VAL A 78 -0.09 15.06 -4.88
C VAL A 78 -1.10 15.12 -6.01
N TYR A 79 -0.60 14.89 -7.22
CA TYR A 79 -1.37 14.79 -8.44
C TYR A 79 -1.10 13.44 -9.10
N TYR A 80 -2.10 12.85 -9.71
CA TYR A 80 -1.97 11.62 -10.49
C TYR A 80 -1.76 11.98 -11.96
N ALA A 81 -0.81 11.30 -12.59
CA ALA A 81 -0.65 11.22 -14.02
C ALA A 81 -1.16 9.86 -14.49
N LEU A 82 -2.41 9.86 -14.94
CA LEU A 82 -3.12 8.69 -15.42
C LEU A 82 -2.89 8.55 -16.93
N ASN A 83 -2.21 7.49 -17.35
CA ASN A 83 -1.83 7.27 -18.74
C ASN A 83 -2.71 6.19 -19.35
N PHE A 84 -3.60 6.61 -20.23
CA PHE A 84 -4.51 5.74 -20.97
C PHE A 84 -4.03 5.52 -22.39
N ARG A 85 -4.46 4.40 -22.99
CA ARG A 85 -4.30 4.13 -24.41
C ARG A 85 -5.63 3.70 -25.00
N ARG A 86 -6.00 4.26 -26.16
CA ARG A 86 -7.11 3.71 -26.94
C ARG A 86 -6.67 2.40 -27.58
N GLU A 87 -7.35 1.33 -27.24
CA GLU A 87 -7.11 0.00 -27.81
C GLU A 87 -7.87 -0.16 -29.14
N GLY A 88 -7.44 -1.12 -29.97
CA GLY A 88 -8.04 -1.33 -31.29
C GLY A 88 -9.45 -1.94 -31.24
N ARG A 89 -10.14 -1.98 -32.39
CA ARG A 89 -11.56 -2.43 -32.52
C ARG A 89 -11.91 -3.81 -31.92
N HIS A 90 -10.93 -4.67 -31.67
CA HIS A 90 -11.15 -6.00 -31.06
C HIS A 90 -10.88 -6.04 -29.55
N TRP A 91 -10.60 -4.90 -28.92
CA TRP A 91 -10.42 -4.81 -27.48
C TRP A 91 -11.72 -5.13 -26.75
N ARG A 92 -11.65 -6.07 -25.81
CA ARG A 92 -12.78 -6.52 -24.99
C ARG A 92 -12.52 -6.46 -23.49
N GLU A 93 -11.36 -5.96 -23.07
CA GLU A 93 -11.02 -5.93 -21.65
C GLU A 93 -11.76 -4.78 -20.96
N LYS A 94 -12.72 -5.16 -20.13
CA LYS A 94 -13.39 -4.30 -19.14
C LYS A 94 -12.43 -4.10 -17.97
N SER A 95 -12.65 -3.03 -17.19
CA SER A 95 -11.93 -2.79 -15.92
C SER A 95 -11.67 -4.11 -15.18
N PRO A 96 -10.44 -4.40 -14.74
CA PRO A 96 -10.12 -5.64 -14.04
C PRO A 96 -10.73 -5.71 -12.64
N SER A 97 -11.40 -4.64 -12.22
CA SER A 97 -12.02 -4.47 -10.91
C SER A 97 -13.49 -4.13 -11.05
N THR A 98 -14.28 -4.76 -10.18
CA THR A 98 -15.70 -4.48 -9.94
C THR A 98 -15.95 -3.50 -8.80
N TRP A 99 -14.96 -3.23 -7.95
CA TRP A 99 -15.09 -2.36 -6.77
C TRP A 99 -15.40 -0.92 -7.16
N SER A 100 -16.45 -0.36 -6.55
CA SER A 100 -16.85 1.05 -6.70
C SER A 100 -16.64 1.79 -5.40
N TRP A 101 -16.20 3.05 -5.49
CA TRP A 101 -16.23 3.93 -4.34
C TRP A 101 -17.67 4.05 -3.79
N PRO A 102 -17.91 3.76 -2.50
CA PRO A 102 -19.26 3.80 -1.95
C PRO A 102 -19.74 5.25 -1.80
N GLU A 103 -21.01 5.52 -2.15
CA GLU A 103 -21.61 6.86 -2.00
C GLU A 103 -21.64 7.32 -0.54
N GLN A 104 -21.83 6.36 0.37
CA GLN A 104 -21.86 6.55 1.81
C GLN A 104 -20.47 6.50 2.48
N ALA A 105 -19.38 6.44 1.70
CA ALA A 105 -18.02 6.41 2.23
C ALA A 105 -17.83 7.57 3.22
N ARG A 106 -17.54 7.22 4.47
CA ARG A 106 -17.18 8.22 5.48
C ARG A 106 -15.69 8.50 5.35
N CYS A 107 -15.33 9.76 5.20
CA CYS A 107 -13.95 10.19 5.32
C CYS A 107 -13.83 11.15 6.51
N VAL A 108 -12.72 11.08 7.24
CA VAL A 108 -12.44 12.03 8.31
C VAL A 108 -11.02 12.53 8.25
N GLY A 109 -10.88 13.78 8.68
CA GLY A 109 -9.64 14.20 9.29
C GLY A 109 -9.58 13.77 10.78
N ILE A 110 -8.46 13.22 11.23
CA ILE A 110 -8.08 13.00 12.64
C ILE A 110 -7.55 14.31 13.26
N PRO A 111 -8.27 14.90 14.23
CA PRO A 111 -7.92 16.19 14.83
C PRO A 111 -6.50 16.34 15.34
N GLY A 112 -5.91 17.51 15.08
CA GLY A 112 -4.60 17.91 15.60
C GLY A 112 -3.41 17.21 14.93
N ARG A 113 -3.60 16.55 13.79
CA ARG A 113 -2.55 15.76 13.13
C ARG A 113 -2.43 15.98 11.61
N ARG A 114 -1.73 17.03 11.16
CA ARG A 114 -1.33 17.20 9.74
C ARG A 114 -0.17 16.29 9.33
N LEU A 115 -0.28 15.58 8.21
CA LEU A 115 0.81 14.73 7.70
C LEU A 115 1.17 15.11 6.26
N ARG A 116 2.46 14.96 5.91
CA ARG A 116 2.89 15.18 4.52
C ARG A 116 2.25 14.17 3.60
N SER A 117 1.69 14.61 2.47
CA SER A 117 1.01 13.70 1.53
C SER A 117 1.97 12.66 0.95
N TRP A 118 3.26 12.98 0.90
CA TRP A 118 4.28 12.10 0.36
C TRP A 118 5.60 12.29 1.09
N PHE A 119 6.46 11.28 1.02
CA PHE A 119 7.79 11.34 1.62
C PHE A 119 8.71 10.27 1.03
N VAL A 120 10.02 10.51 1.19
CA VAL A 120 11.07 9.60 0.76
C VAL A 120 11.83 9.16 2.02
N PRO A 121 11.53 7.97 2.58
CA PRO A 121 12.27 7.43 3.71
C PRO A 121 13.75 7.26 3.34
N LYS A 122 14.65 7.72 4.20
CA LYS A 122 16.10 7.51 4.07
C LYS A 122 16.56 6.57 5.18
N PRO A 123 16.30 5.25 5.09
CA PRO A 123 16.77 4.32 6.10
C PRO A 123 18.31 4.29 6.12
N PRO A 124 18.93 4.04 7.28
CA PRO A 124 20.37 3.84 7.35
C PRO A 124 20.79 2.65 6.47
N PRO A 125 22.02 2.65 5.91
CA PRO A 125 22.53 1.53 5.12
C PRO A 125 22.42 0.22 5.91
N ARG A 126 21.78 -0.80 5.32
CA ARG A 126 21.65 -2.13 5.94
C ARG A 126 22.88 -2.99 5.60
N GLU A 127 23.28 -3.86 6.53
CA GLU A 127 24.31 -4.87 6.28
C GLU A 127 23.90 -5.85 5.17
N ARG A 128 24.91 -6.40 4.46
CA ARG A 128 24.71 -7.16 3.21
C ARG A 128 23.84 -8.41 3.36
N ASP A 129 23.81 -9.02 4.53
CA ASP A 129 23.11 -10.28 4.78
C ASP A 129 21.63 -10.10 5.17
N VAL A 130 21.22 -8.89 5.59
CA VAL A 130 19.81 -8.55 5.90
C VAL A 130 18.98 -8.27 4.62
N LEU A 131 19.65 -8.06 3.48
CA LEU A 131 19.07 -7.83 2.14
C LEU A 131 18.48 -9.09 1.49
N LEU A 132 18.53 -10.23 2.17
CA LEU A 132 18.10 -11.53 1.67
C LEU A 132 16.57 -11.73 1.63
N HIS A 133 15.76 -10.76 2.05
CA HIS A 133 14.31 -10.97 2.17
C HIS A 133 13.48 -10.11 1.19
N PRO A 134 12.46 -10.68 0.55
CA PRO A 134 11.56 -9.95 -0.34
C PRO A 134 10.82 -8.81 0.38
N ALA A 135 10.76 -7.64 -0.28
CA ALA A 135 9.71 -6.65 -0.13
C ALA A 135 9.42 -6.12 1.29
N LYS A 136 10.45 -5.91 2.13
CA LYS A 136 10.26 -5.20 3.41
C LYS A 136 10.07 -3.70 3.16
N TYR A 137 9.02 -3.11 3.73
CA TYR A 137 9.03 -1.65 3.89
C TYR A 137 10.11 -1.22 4.91
N PRO A 138 10.63 0.03 4.82
CA PRO A 138 11.60 0.54 5.78
C PRO A 138 11.04 0.64 7.20
N GLU A 139 11.85 0.36 8.22
CA GLU A 139 11.44 0.53 9.63
C GLU A 139 11.23 2.01 9.95
N THR A 140 11.97 2.89 9.28
CA THR A 140 11.79 4.35 9.38
C THR A 140 10.43 4.81 8.84
N LEU A 141 9.91 4.14 7.81
CA LEU A 141 8.55 4.37 7.30
C LEU A 141 7.53 3.99 8.39
N VAL A 142 7.67 2.79 8.97
CA VAL A 142 6.74 2.32 10.00
C VAL A 142 6.81 3.17 11.27
N ALA A 143 8.01 3.53 11.71
CA ALA A 143 8.21 4.34 12.91
C ALA A 143 7.47 5.68 12.81
N GLU A 144 7.49 6.35 11.64
CA GLU A 144 6.73 7.59 11.43
C GLU A 144 5.23 7.37 11.68
N PHE A 145 4.67 6.28 11.17
CA PHE A 145 3.28 5.92 11.37
C PHE A 145 2.96 5.54 12.82
N VAL A 146 3.77 4.67 13.43
CA VAL A 146 3.60 4.25 14.82
C VAL A 146 3.67 5.44 15.76
N GLU A 147 4.69 6.30 15.66
CA GLU A 147 4.82 7.51 16.46
C GLU A 147 3.64 8.47 16.26
N ARG A 148 3.07 8.49 15.05
CA ARG A 148 1.96 9.36 14.73
C ARG A 148 0.61 8.84 15.21
N PHE A 149 0.40 7.54 15.26
CA PHE A 149 -0.90 6.96 15.58
C PHE A 149 -0.98 6.36 16.98
N THR A 150 0.15 6.29 17.69
CA THR A 150 0.23 5.70 19.03
C THR A 150 1.08 6.51 20.00
N GLN A 151 0.96 6.20 21.28
CA GLN A 151 1.85 6.61 22.36
C GLN A 151 2.80 5.48 22.77
N PRO A 152 3.96 5.78 23.39
CA PRO A 152 4.81 4.74 23.96
C PRO A 152 4.03 3.82 24.92
N GLY A 153 4.26 2.51 24.81
CA GLY A 153 3.55 1.47 25.55
C GLY A 153 2.26 0.95 24.91
N GLU A 154 1.72 1.64 23.90
CA GLU A 154 0.55 1.16 23.15
C GLU A 154 0.91 -0.03 22.23
N THR A 155 -0.11 -0.80 21.87
CA THR A 155 0.01 -2.06 21.13
C THR A 155 -0.26 -1.86 19.63
N VAL A 156 0.70 -2.30 18.82
CA VAL A 156 0.65 -2.26 17.35
C VAL A 156 0.57 -3.68 16.81
N LEU A 157 -0.42 -3.93 15.94
CA LEU A 157 -0.60 -5.19 15.24
C LEU A 157 -0.05 -5.11 13.80
N ASP A 158 0.61 -6.17 13.36
CA ASP A 158 0.87 -6.46 11.96
C ASP A 158 0.38 -7.87 11.63
N PRO A 159 -0.78 -8.05 10.97
CA PRO A 159 -1.33 -9.37 10.66
C PRO A 159 -0.56 -10.14 9.57
N MET A 160 0.41 -9.52 8.91
CA MET A 160 1.23 -10.12 7.84
C MET A 160 2.68 -9.64 7.99
N ALA A 161 3.28 -9.97 9.13
CA ALA A 161 4.49 -9.35 9.64
C ALA A 161 5.75 -9.66 8.83
N GLY A 162 5.75 -10.73 8.04
CA GLY A 162 6.91 -11.21 7.28
C GLY A 162 8.12 -11.34 8.20
N THR A 163 9.14 -10.54 7.90
CA THR A 163 10.39 -10.53 8.67
C THR A 163 10.46 -9.49 9.80
N GLY A 164 9.31 -9.01 10.27
CA GLY A 164 9.17 -8.23 11.50
C GLY A 164 9.61 -6.77 11.43
N SER A 165 9.52 -6.11 10.28
CA SER A 165 9.89 -4.67 10.19
C SER A 165 9.01 -3.78 11.09
N THR A 166 7.72 -4.10 11.24
CA THR A 166 6.84 -3.41 12.20
C THR A 166 7.30 -3.58 13.64
N LEU A 167 7.64 -4.80 14.04
CA LEU A 167 8.05 -5.11 15.41
C LEU A 167 9.38 -4.41 15.75
N VAL A 168 10.32 -4.36 14.81
CA VAL A 168 11.57 -3.60 14.99
C VAL A 168 11.28 -2.10 15.18
N ALA A 169 10.36 -1.53 14.39
CA ALA A 169 9.97 -0.13 14.57
C ALA A 169 9.24 0.10 15.91
N CYS A 170 8.39 -0.83 16.35
CA CYS A 170 7.74 -0.78 17.66
C CYS A 170 8.76 -0.80 18.79
N MET A 171 9.73 -1.72 18.73
CA MET A 171 10.84 -1.78 19.70
C MET A 171 11.60 -0.45 19.75
N GLN A 172 12.01 0.09 18.60
CA GLN A 172 12.77 1.36 18.51
C GLN A 172 12.00 2.58 19.01
N THR A 173 10.68 2.51 19.00
CA THR A 173 9.80 3.60 19.42
C THR A 173 9.16 3.33 20.78
N GLY A 174 9.48 2.21 21.45
CA GLY A 174 8.95 1.87 22.77
C GLY A 174 7.46 1.52 22.76
N ARG A 175 6.96 0.86 21.71
CA ARG A 175 5.60 0.29 21.59
C ARG A 175 5.67 -1.23 21.68
N ARG A 176 4.55 -1.85 22.08
CA ARG A 176 4.39 -3.30 22.05
C ARG A 176 4.00 -3.73 20.63
N GLY A 177 4.81 -4.56 19.97
CA GLY A 177 4.54 -5.03 18.62
C GLY A 177 4.07 -6.49 18.62
N ILE A 178 2.97 -6.77 17.93
CA ILE A 178 2.46 -8.12 17.72
C ILE A 178 2.41 -8.38 16.22
N GLY A 179 3.14 -9.39 15.76
CA GLY A 179 3.17 -9.81 14.36
C GLY A 179 2.54 -11.19 14.18
N ILE A 180 1.67 -11.33 13.20
CA ILE A 180 1.20 -12.63 12.72
C ILE A 180 1.93 -12.94 11.41
N GLU A 181 2.48 -14.14 11.31
CA GLU A 181 3.18 -14.59 10.11
C GLU A 181 2.83 -16.04 9.78
N LEU A 182 2.42 -16.27 8.53
CA LEU A 182 1.98 -17.60 8.08
C LEU A 182 3.17 -18.54 7.88
N SER A 183 4.33 -18.03 7.42
CA SER A 183 5.52 -18.83 7.15
C SER A 183 6.38 -18.99 8.41
N PRO A 184 6.58 -20.23 8.92
CA PRO A 184 7.48 -20.47 10.04
C PRO A 184 8.92 -19.97 9.78
N ASP A 185 9.38 -20.06 8.54
CA ASP A 185 10.70 -19.56 8.15
C ASP A 185 10.81 -18.04 8.30
N TYR A 186 9.80 -17.29 7.84
CA TYR A 186 9.77 -15.83 8.02
C TYR A 186 9.57 -15.43 9.48
N ALA A 187 8.74 -16.15 10.24
CA ALA A 187 8.58 -15.96 11.67
C ALA A 187 9.91 -16.16 12.42
N ALA A 188 10.65 -17.22 12.11
CA ALA A 188 11.98 -17.49 12.68
C ALA A 188 13.00 -16.40 12.30
N ILE A 189 12.97 -15.90 11.06
CA ILE A 189 13.79 -14.75 10.64
C ILE A 189 13.44 -13.50 11.44
N ALA A 190 12.14 -13.22 11.62
CA ALA A 190 11.68 -12.09 12.43
C ALA A 190 12.16 -12.20 13.87
N GLY A 191 12.03 -13.38 14.50
CA GLY A 191 12.51 -13.64 15.84
C GLY A 191 14.02 -13.43 16.00
N LYS A 192 14.83 -14.00 15.08
CA LYS A 192 16.29 -13.76 15.06
C LYS A 192 16.61 -12.28 14.94
N ARG A 193 15.91 -11.59 14.04
CA ARG A 193 16.11 -10.16 13.81
C ARG A 193 15.77 -9.33 15.03
N LEU A 194 14.73 -9.67 15.79
CA LEU A 194 14.38 -8.99 17.02
C LEU A 194 15.44 -9.23 18.10
N ALA A 195 15.97 -10.46 18.20
CA ALA A 195 17.03 -10.80 19.14
C ALA A 195 18.37 -10.13 18.81
N THR A 196 18.68 -9.93 17.52
CA THR A 196 19.96 -9.33 17.07
C THR A 196 19.82 -7.90 16.58
N ALA A 197 18.65 -7.26 16.74
CA ALA A 197 18.47 -5.88 16.34
C ALA A 197 19.35 -5.00 17.25
N GLU A 198 20.61 -4.83 16.85
CA GLU A 198 21.48 -3.77 17.31
C GLU A 198 20.79 -2.46 16.92
N THR A 199 20.02 -1.93 17.85
CA THR A 199 19.40 -0.62 17.70
C THR A 199 20.55 0.38 17.61
N GLY A 200 20.87 0.84 16.39
CA GLY A 200 21.78 1.96 16.16
C GLY A 200 21.29 3.29 16.73
N ARG A 201 20.23 3.27 17.55
CA ARG A 201 19.79 4.34 18.44
C ARG A 201 20.16 3.93 19.87
N ASP A 202 20.78 4.85 20.59
CA ASP A 202 21.08 4.78 22.02
C ASP A 202 20.02 3.97 22.81
N ARG A 203 20.39 2.89 23.50
CA ARG A 203 19.42 2.07 24.28
C ARG A 203 18.92 2.79 25.55
N SER A 204 19.44 3.97 25.88
CA SER A 204 19.08 4.73 27.10
C SER A 204 17.59 5.05 27.23
N HIS A 205 16.87 5.15 26.09
CA HIS A 205 15.43 5.44 26.06
C HIS A 205 14.55 4.20 25.94
N LEU A 206 15.14 3.01 25.73
CA LEU A 206 14.37 1.77 25.68
C LEU A 206 14.03 1.31 27.09
N ARG A 207 12.77 0.91 27.29
CA ARG A 207 12.36 0.27 28.55
C ARG A 207 13.04 -1.10 28.66
N PRO A 208 13.37 -1.57 29.87
CA PRO A 208 13.98 -2.89 30.08
C PRO A 208 13.20 -4.07 29.44
N SER A 209 11.88 -3.93 29.25
CA SER A 209 10.99 -4.93 28.65
C SER A 209 10.87 -4.85 27.12
N ALA A 210 11.52 -3.89 26.44
CA ALA A 210 11.21 -3.58 25.04
C ALA A 210 11.36 -4.76 24.06
N GLU A 211 12.30 -5.67 24.32
CA GLU A 211 12.48 -6.92 23.56
C GLU A 211 11.38 -7.96 23.87
N GLN A 212 10.95 -8.06 25.13
CA GLN A 212 9.88 -8.95 25.58
C GLN A 212 8.49 -8.48 25.12
N ASP A 213 8.38 -7.19 24.79
CA ASP A 213 7.17 -6.56 24.26
C ASP A 213 6.97 -6.82 22.75
N GLN A 214 7.92 -7.47 22.06
CA GLN A 214 7.78 -7.85 20.65
C GLN A 214 7.45 -9.33 20.50
N VAL A 215 6.26 -9.63 19.99
CA VAL A 215 5.77 -11.00 19.86
C VAL A 215 5.50 -11.32 18.40
N ILE A 216 6.18 -12.34 17.87
CA ILE A 216 5.86 -12.95 16.57
C ILE A 216 5.08 -14.25 16.83
N ILE A 217 3.92 -14.39 16.19
CA ILE A 217 3.04 -15.55 16.32
C ILE A 217 2.90 -16.18 14.94
N GLU A 218 3.18 -17.47 14.84
CA GLU A 218 2.90 -18.24 13.63
C GLU A 218 1.39 -18.43 13.48
N GLY A 219 0.80 -17.93 12.40
CA GLY A 219 -0.65 -17.96 12.24
C GLY A 219 -1.16 -17.44 10.89
N ASP A 220 -2.43 -17.73 10.61
CA ASP A 220 -3.12 -17.29 9.39
C ASP A 220 -3.89 -15.99 9.65
N ALA A 221 -3.57 -14.94 8.88
CA ALA A 221 -4.26 -13.65 8.94
C ALA A 221 -5.76 -13.74 8.61
N LEU A 222 -6.21 -14.79 7.91
CA LEU A 222 -7.64 -15.07 7.68
C LEU A 222 -8.33 -15.67 8.91
N ARG A 223 -7.59 -16.04 9.96
CA ARG A 223 -8.10 -16.71 11.16
C ARG A 223 -7.62 -16.02 12.44
N LEU A 224 -7.48 -14.69 12.43
CA LEU A 224 -7.02 -13.92 13.61
C LEU A 224 -7.84 -14.21 14.86
N ALA A 225 -9.16 -14.39 14.74
CA ALA A 225 -10.02 -14.69 15.89
C ALA A 225 -9.70 -16.02 16.58
N GLU A 226 -8.94 -16.91 15.94
CA GLU A 226 -8.57 -18.24 16.45
C GLU A 226 -7.13 -18.28 17.00
N ILE A 227 -6.39 -17.17 16.90
CA ILE A 227 -5.00 -17.10 17.34
C ILE A 227 -4.96 -16.80 18.84
N ASP A 228 -4.45 -17.77 19.61
CA ASP A 228 -4.19 -17.59 21.04
C ASP A 228 -3.12 -16.50 21.28
N GLY A 229 -3.32 -15.73 22.35
CA GLY A 229 -2.36 -14.68 22.76
C GLY A 229 -2.55 -13.32 22.08
N LEU A 230 -3.52 -13.18 21.17
CA LEU A 230 -3.95 -11.86 20.70
C LEU A 230 -4.69 -11.10 21.80
N PRO A 231 -4.41 -9.80 22.01
CA PRO A 231 -5.14 -8.99 22.96
C PRO A 231 -6.57 -8.74 22.45
N ALA A 232 -7.49 -8.51 23.39
CA ALA A 232 -8.89 -8.19 23.05
C ALA A 232 -9.00 -6.91 22.18
N GLN A 233 -8.09 -5.95 22.39
CA GLN A 233 -8.00 -4.75 21.57
C GLN A 233 -6.54 -4.35 21.32
N VAL A 234 -6.31 -3.69 20.17
CA VAL A 234 -5.04 -3.06 19.81
C VAL A 234 -5.25 -1.58 19.48
N ASP A 235 -4.19 -0.79 19.65
CA ASP A 235 -4.25 0.67 19.52
C ASP A 235 -3.98 1.16 18.10
N TYR A 236 -3.31 0.33 17.30
CA TYR A 236 -2.98 0.61 15.91
C TYR A 236 -2.67 -0.66 15.13
N CYS A 237 -2.90 -0.65 13.82
CA CYS A 237 -2.44 -1.70 12.92
C CYS A 237 -1.69 -1.06 11.75
N ILE A 238 -0.53 -1.62 11.40
CA ILE A 238 0.19 -1.28 10.18
C ILE A 238 0.74 -2.52 9.52
N THR A 239 0.54 -2.64 8.21
CA THR A 239 0.92 -3.85 7.48
C THR A 239 1.14 -3.58 6.00
N SER A 240 1.74 -4.57 5.33
CA SER A 240 1.85 -4.61 3.88
C SER A 240 1.53 -6.02 3.40
N PRO A 241 0.35 -6.24 2.82
CA PRO A 241 -0.05 -7.55 2.34
C PRO A 241 0.83 -7.99 1.16
N PRO A 242 0.83 -9.29 0.81
CA PRO A 242 1.38 -9.72 -0.47
C PRO A 242 0.75 -8.93 -1.61
N TYR A 243 1.52 -8.58 -2.63
CA TYR A 243 1.00 -7.84 -3.78
C TYR A 243 0.46 -8.81 -4.85
N TRP A 244 -0.57 -9.56 -4.46
CA TRP A 244 -1.14 -10.68 -5.23
C TRP A 244 -0.07 -11.70 -5.63
N ASP A 245 -0.17 -12.31 -6.79
CA ASP A 245 0.75 -13.33 -7.29
C ASP A 245 2.01 -12.77 -7.97
N MET A 246 2.36 -11.48 -7.77
CA MET A 246 3.50 -10.86 -8.46
C MET A 246 4.84 -11.56 -8.22
N LEU A 247 5.03 -12.25 -7.09
CA LEU A 247 6.26 -13.02 -6.85
C LEU A 247 6.30 -14.35 -7.63
N ASN A 248 5.13 -14.87 -8.04
CA ASN A 248 5.00 -16.09 -8.82
C ASN A 248 5.17 -15.85 -10.34
N MET A 249 5.22 -14.59 -10.79
CA MET A 249 5.46 -14.23 -12.19
C MET A 249 6.84 -14.71 -12.67
N ARG A 250 6.85 -15.72 -13.54
CA ARG A 250 8.06 -16.21 -14.22
C ARG A 250 8.66 -15.12 -15.11
N GLY A 251 9.92 -14.75 -14.87
CA GLY A 251 10.71 -13.95 -15.83
C GLY A 251 11.30 -12.63 -15.34
N ALA A 252 11.06 -12.20 -14.09
CA ALA A 252 11.72 -10.99 -13.59
C ALA A 252 13.22 -11.26 -13.35
N MET A 253 14.10 -10.31 -13.69
CA MET A 253 15.52 -10.31 -13.27
C MET A 253 15.68 -10.61 -11.76
N THR A 254 14.66 -10.30 -10.97
CA THR A 254 14.48 -10.62 -9.55
C THR A 254 14.52 -12.12 -9.23
N GLN A 255 13.89 -13.01 -10.01
CA GLN A 255 13.94 -14.47 -9.76
C GLN A 255 15.34 -15.04 -10.04
N ARG A 256 16.01 -14.54 -11.08
CA ARG A 256 17.37 -14.97 -11.45
C ARG A 256 18.41 -14.48 -10.44
N ALA A 257 18.27 -13.24 -9.95
CA ALA A 257 19.10 -12.69 -8.87
C ALA A 257 18.83 -13.37 -7.52
N ARG A 258 17.58 -13.75 -7.23
CA ARG A 258 17.17 -14.51 -6.03
C ARG A 258 17.77 -15.91 -6.00
N ARG A 259 17.66 -16.66 -7.10
CA ARG A 259 18.29 -17.99 -7.24
C ARG A 259 19.80 -17.94 -7.05
N ARG A 260 20.47 -16.91 -7.58
CA ARG A 260 21.91 -16.68 -7.39
C ARG A 260 22.28 -16.35 -5.93
N ARG A 261 21.35 -15.92 -5.11
CA ARG A 261 21.54 -15.53 -3.70
C ARG A 261 20.92 -16.53 -2.70
N GLY A 262 20.48 -17.70 -3.16
CA GLY A 262 19.88 -18.74 -2.29
C GLY A 262 18.52 -18.36 -1.70
N LEU A 263 17.78 -17.43 -2.31
CA LEU A 263 16.51 -16.91 -1.78
C LEU A 263 15.31 -17.66 -2.35
N HIS A 264 14.28 -17.86 -1.51
CA HIS A 264 13.00 -18.39 -1.96
C HIS A 264 12.41 -17.54 -3.09
N VAL A 265 11.95 -18.24 -4.13
CA VAL A 265 11.58 -17.69 -5.44
C VAL A 265 10.05 -17.57 -5.58
N SER A 266 9.31 -18.15 -4.64
CA SER A 266 7.87 -18.08 -4.42
C SER A 266 7.60 -17.97 -2.91
N TYR A 267 6.39 -17.58 -2.53
CA TYR A 267 5.93 -17.58 -1.13
C TYR A 267 5.73 -19.00 -0.54
N GLY A 268 6.07 -20.05 -1.30
CA GLY A 268 5.82 -21.45 -0.93
C GLY A 268 4.50 -21.97 -1.51
N ASP A 269 4.23 -23.26 -1.31
CA ASP A 269 3.04 -23.96 -1.84
C ASP A 269 1.88 -24.01 -0.82
N ASN A 270 1.93 -23.18 0.23
CA ASN A 270 0.89 -23.16 1.26
C ASN A 270 -0.43 -22.63 0.64
N PRO A 271 -1.53 -23.41 0.69
CA PRO A 271 -2.82 -22.99 0.14
C PRO A 271 -3.46 -21.82 0.89
N HIS A 272 -3.03 -21.54 2.12
CA HIS A 272 -3.49 -20.39 2.91
C HIS A 272 -2.71 -19.11 2.59
N ASP A 273 -1.67 -19.18 1.77
CA ASP A 273 -0.91 -18.00 1.39
C ASP A 273 -1.70 -17.15 0.39
N LEU A 274 -2.03 -15.92 0.79
CA LEU A 274 -2.77 -14.98 -0.05
C LEU A 274 -2.03 -14.64 -1.36
N GLY A 275 -0.71 -14.79 -1.41
CA GLY A 275 0.10 -14.65 -2.62
C GLY A 275 -0.11 -15.78 -3.65
N ASN A 276 -0.80 -16.86 -3.28
CA ASN A 276 -1.13 -17.98 -4.16
C ASN A 276 -2.53 -17.89 -4.77
N VAL A 277 -3.34 -16.90 -4.39
CA VAL A 277 -4.69 -16.70 -4.95
C VAL A 277 -4.58 -16.30 -6.42
N ALA A 278 -5.20 -17.08 -7.31
CA ALA A 278 -5.06 -16.91 -8.76
C ALA A 278 -5.98 -15.82 -9.35
N ASP A 279 -7.15 -15.62 -8.76
CA ASP A 279 -8.12 -14.61 -9.18
C ASP A 279 -7.94 -13.30 -8.39
N TYR A 280 -8.07 -12.16 -9.08
CA TYR A 280 -7.80 -10.86 -8.46
C TYR A 280 -8.94 -10.43 -7.50
N GLU A 281 -10.19 -10.70 -7.86
CA GLU A 281 -11.35 -10.33 -7.04
C GLU A 281 -11.40 -11.19 -5.76
N GLU A 282 -11.11 -12.48 -5.90
CA GLU A 282 -10.93 -13.39 -4.75
C GLU A 282 -9.79 -12.93 -3.84
N PHE A 283 -8.69 -12.45 -4.42
CA PHE A 283 -7.56 -11.92 -3.66
C PHE A 283 -7.94 -10.67 -2.86
N VAL A 284 -8.57 -9.67 -3.49
CA VAL A 284 -9.05 -8.47 -2.80
C VAL A 284 -10.08 -8.84 -1.72
N GLY A 285 -11.04 -9.73 -2.03
CA GLY A 285 -12.02 -10.22 -1.06
C GLY A 285 -11.38 -10.93 0.14
N SER A 286 -10.28 -11.64 -0.06
CA SER A 286 -9.50 -12.26 1.02
C SER A 286 -8.85 -11.21 1.92
N LEU A 287 -8.23 -10.18 1.34
CA LEU A 287 -7.73 -9.05 2.12
C LEU A 287 -8.82 -8.33 2.91
N VAL A 288 -9.99 -8.10 2.31
CA VAL A 288 -11.15 -7.51 3.02
C VAL A 288 -11.55 -8.37 4.23
N ARG A 289 -11.55 -9.70 4.11
CA ARG A 289 -11.82 -10.61 5.23
C ARG A 289 -10.78 -10.51 6.35
N VAL A 290 -9.50 -10.37 6.01
CA VAL A 290 -8.44 -10.10 7.01
C VAL A 290 -8.71 -8.77 7.71
N TYR A 291 -8.94 -7.70 6.95
CA TYR A 291 -9.09 -6.36 7.51
C TYR A 291 -10.39 -6.16 8.30
N ARG A 292 -11.45 -6.95 8.05
CA ARG A 292 -12.62 -7.00 8.92
C ARG A 292 -12.28 -7.57 10.31
N GLN A 293 -11.41 -8.58 10.38
CA GLN A 293 -10.95 -9.12 11.66
C GLN A 293 -10.03 -8.14 12.38
N VAL A 294 -9.12 -7.48 11.64
CA VAL A 294 -8.29 -6.39 12.19
C VAL A 294 -9.15 -5.26 12.73
N ALA A 295 -10.18 -4.84 11.98
CA ALA A 295 -11.13 -3.83 12.42
C ALA A 295 -11.88 -4.25 13.70
N ALA A 296 -12.18 -5.55 13.88
CA ALA A 296 -12.76 -6.03 15.14
C ALA A 296 -11.80 -5.85 16.33
N LEU A 297 -10.50 -6.10 16.13
CA LEU A 297 -9.45 -5.95 17.15
C LEU A 297 -9.06 -4.50 17.45
N LEU A 298 -9.23 -3.56 16.53
CA LEU A 298 -8.90 -2.16 16.81
C LEU A 298 -9.81 -1.59 17.91
N ARG A 299 -9.29 -0.77 18.84
CA ARG A 299 -10.15 0.04 19.71
C ARG A 299 -10.89 1.12 18.89
N SER A 300 -12.02 1.64 19.38
CA SER A 300 -12.71 2.75 18.71
C SER A 300 -11.78 3.96 18.56
N GLY A 301 -11.78 4.59 17.39
CA GLY A 301 -10.88 5.69 17.03
C GLY A 301 -9.45 5.28 16.65
N ALA A 302 -9.05 4.01 16.84
CA ALA A 302 -7.75 3.52 16.38
C ALA A 302 -7.68 3.41 14.85
N CYS A 303 -6.45 3.44 14.33
CA CYS A 303 -6.19 3.46 12.90
C CYS A 303 -5.61 2.15 12.38
N LEU A 304 -5.86 1.89 11.09
CA LEU A 304 -5.25 0.86 10.27
C LEU A 304 -4.53 1.54 9.11
N THR A 305 -3.23 1.30 8.95
CA THR A 305 -2.49 1.72 7.76
C THR A 305 -2.04 0.51 6.94
N ILE A 306 -2.37 0.53 5.65
CA ILE A 306 -2.04 -0.54 4.70
C ILE A 306 -1.10 0.04 3.64
N ILE A 307 0.09 -0.54 3.54
CA ILE A 307 1.10 -0.18 2.54
C ILE A 307 0.96 -1.12 1.35
N VAL A 308 0.50 -0.58 0.23
CA VAL A 308 0.22 -1.32 -1.01
C VAL A 308 0.66 -0.55 -2.24
N LYS A 309 0.73 -1.22 -3.38
CA LYS A 309 0.88 -0.59 -4.68
C LYS A 309 -0.08 -1.20 -5.68
N ASN A 310 -0.44 -0.42 -6.69
CA ASN A 310 -1.14 -0.93 -7.85
C ASN A 310 -0.27 -1.96 -8.58
N VAL A 311 -0.90 -3.04 -9.02
CA VAL A 311 -0.24 -4.22 -9.60
C VAL A 311 -0.24 -4.12 -11.12
N LYS A 312 0.88 -4.48 -11.74
CA LYS A 312 1.03 -4.51 -13.20
C LYS A 312 1.29 -5.94 -13.64
N LYS A 313 0.35 -6.54 -14.37
CA LYS A 313 0.44 -7.93 -14.81
C LYS A 313 -0.05 -8.05 -16.25
N GLN A 314 0.78 -8.66 -17.10
CA GLN A 314 0.45 -8.95 -18.51
C GLN A 314 -0.04 -7.73 -19.33
N GLY A 315 0.42 -6.52 -19.00
CA GLY A 315 0.03 -5.30 -19.71
C GLY A 315 -1.23 -4.62 -19.18
N THR A 316 -1.80 -5.14 -18.10
CA THR A 316 -2.99 -4.64 -17.40
C THR A 316 -2.60 -4.08 -16.03
N ILE A 317 -3.21 -2.95 -15.65
CA ILE A 317 -3.10 -2.36 -14.32
C ILE A 317 -4.27 -2.80 -13.47
N TYR A 318 -3.96 -3.45 -12.36
CA TYR A 318 -4.88 -3.81 -11.30
C TYR A 318 -4.76 -2.77 -10.19
N PRO A 319 -5.78 -1.92 -9.97
CA PRO A 319 -5.70 -0.79 -9.05
C PRO A 319 -5.91 -1.22 -7.59
N LEU A 320 -5.07 -2.14 -7.09
CA LEU A 320 -5.17 -2.75 -5.77
C LEU A 320 -5.34 -1.73 -4.64
N ALA A 321 -4.64 -0.60 -4.68
CA ALA A 321 -4.81 0.41 -3.65
C ALA A 321 -6.21 1.04 -3.66
N TRP A 322 -6.76 1.29 -4.85
CA TRP A 322 -8.06 1.94 -5.01
C TRP A 322 -9.21 0.99 -4.69
N ASP A 323 -9.11 -0.26 -5.15
CA ASP A 323 -10.10 -1.30 -4.91
C ASP A 323 -10.20 -1.64 -3.42
N LEU A 324 -9.04 -1.79 -2.77
CA LEU A 324 -8.99 -2.03 -1.34
C LEU A 324 -9.53 -0.84 -0.54
N ALA A 325 -9.22 0.40 -0.94
CA ALA A 325 -9.77 1.58 -0.30
C ALA A 325 -11.30 1.65 -0.43
N ALA A 326 -11.84 1.38 -1.62
CA ALA A 326 -13.28 1.34 -1.84
C ALA A 326 -13.96 0.26 -1.00
N ALA A 327 -13.40 -0.95 -0.93
CA ALA A 327 -13.96 -2.06 -0.17
C ALA A 327 -13.95 -1.81 1.35
N LEU A 328 -12.87 -1.22 1.88
CA LEU A 328 -12.74 -0.94 3.31
C LEU A 328 -13.59 0.26 3.75
N ALA A 329 -13.86 1.20 2.84
CA ALA A 329 -14.70 2.37 3.09
C ALA A 329 -16.16 2.00 3.45
N GLU A 330 -16.59 0.77 3.20
CA GLU A 330 -17.91 0.28 3.62
C GLU A 330 -18.05 0.12 5.14
N PHE A 331 -16.94 -0.11 5.86
CA PHE A 331 -16.97 -0.43 7.29
C PHE A 331 -15.91 0.29 8.13
N LEU A 332 -15.02 1.05 7.49
CA LEU A 332 -14.06 1.92 8.15
C LEU A 332 -14.16 3.33 7.59
N ILE A 333 -13.73 4.30 8.38
CA ILE A 333 -13.65 5.68 7.96
C ILE A 333 -12.33 5.89 7.21
N VAL A 334 -12.36 6.42 5.99
CA VAL A 334 -11.17 6.64 5.18
C VAL A 334 -10.45 7.92 5.62
N CYS A 335 -9.13 7.84 5.77
CA CYS A 335 -8.28 9.01 5.91
C CYS A 335 -7.62 9.36 4.57
N PRO A 336 -7.32 10.64 4.31
CA PRO A 336 -6.49 11.09 3.19
C PRO A 336 -5.28 10.19 2.91
N GLU A 337 -5.06 9.85 1.63
CA GLU A 337 -3.98 8.95 1.26
C GLU A 337 -2.59 9.59 1.43
N ARG A 338 -1.60 8.75 1.71
CA ARG A 338 -0.19 9.15 1.75
C ARG A 338 0.65 8.29 0.82
N PHE A 339 1.81 8.78 0.44
CA PHE A 339 2.71 8.09 -0.48
C PHE A 339 4.10 7.90 0.09
N TRP A 340 4.56 6.65 0.09
CA TRP A 340 5.97 6.34 0.19
C TRP A 340 6.58 6.37 -1.21
N CYS A 341 7.43 7.37 -1.48
CA CYS A 341 8.16 7.53 -2.73
C CYS A 341 9.56 6.91 -2.65
N GLN A 342 10.04 6.35 -3.75
CA GLN A 342 11.36 5.76 -3.89
C GLN A 342 12.18 6.52 -4.95
N ASP A 343 13.14 7.30 -4.51
CA ASP A 343 14.07 8.06 -5.37
C ASP A 343 15.35 7.28 -5.71
N ASP A 344 15.54 6.11 -5.08
CA ASP A 344 16.67 5.20 -5.27
C ASP A 344 16.42 4.14 -6.36
N VAL A 345 15.21 4.08 -6.90
CA VAL A 345 14.83 3.14 -7.96
C VAL A 345 14.92 3.83 -9.33
N LYS A 346 15.78 3.31 -10.21
CA LYS A 346 15.88 3.80 -11.60
C LYS A 346 14.59 3.55 -12.37
N LEU A 347 14.21 4.52 -13.20
CA LEU A 347 13.10 4.36 -14.14
C LEU A 347 13.47 3.34 -15.22
N ALA A 348 12.61 2.34 -15.39
CA ALA A 348 12.73 1.29 -16.38
C ALA A 348 11.57 1.40 -17.39
N PRO A 349 11.84 1.60 -18.69
CA PRO A 349 10.81 1.68 -19.72
C PRO A 349 10.42 0.28 -20.19
N TYR A 350 9.39 -0.31 -19.58
CA TYR A 350 8.82 -1.58 -20.04
C TYR A 350 7.90 -1.38 -21.24
N GLY A 351 7.78 -2.43 -22.06
CA GLY A 351 6.88 -2.44 -23.22
C GLY A 351 7.22 -1.40 -24.31
N TYR A 352 8.44 -0.85 -24.31
CA TYR A 352 8.93 0.06 -25.35
C TYR A 352 8.74 -0.54 -26.76
N GLY A 353 8.16 0.25 -27.66
CA GLY A 353 7.76 -0.19 -29.01
C GLY A 353 6.35 -0.76 -29.14
N ASN A 354 5.68 -1.11 -28.03
CA ASN A 354 4.31 -1.66 -28.04
C ASN A 354 3.36 -0.92 -27.10
N ALA A 355 3.63 -0.97 -25.79
CA ALA A 355 2.88 -0.30 -24.74
C ALA A 355 3.86 0.30 -23.73
N TRP A 356 4.19 1.59 -23.82
CA TRP A 356 5.09 2.20 -22.82
C TRP A 356 4.45 2.15 -21.44
N VAL A 357 5.14 1.50 -20.51
CA VAL A 357 4.79 1.42 -19.09
C VAL A 357 6.08 1.47 -18.29
N SER A 358 6.14 2.26 -17.23
CA SER A 358 7.34 2.34 -16.38
C SER A 358 7.17 1.52 -15.08
N ASN A 359 8.27 1.20 -14.40
CA ASN A 359 8.21 0.61 -13.06
C ASN A 359 7.46 1.51 -12.06
N THR A 360 6.75 0.92 -11.12
CA THR A 360 6.15 1.64 -9.99
C THR A 360 7.26 2.09 -9.03
N VAL A 361 7.24 3.37 -8.64
CA VAL A 361 8.25 4.03 -7.77
C VAL A 361 7.61 4.67 -6.54
N HIS A 362 6.36 4.30 -6.24
CA HIS A 362 5.63 4.76 -5.07
C HIS A 362 4.78 3.62 -4.50
N HIS A 363 4.47 3.73 -3.22
CA HIS A 363 3.47 2.90 -2.55
C HIS A 363 2.43 3.82 -1.92
N TYR A 364 1.17 3.37 -1.95
CA TYR A 364 0.07 3.97 -1.22
C TYR A 364 0.17 3.52 0.23
N CYS A 365 0.11 4.47 1.14
CA CYS A 365 -0.07 4.25 2.57
C CYS A 365 -1.52 4.63 2.90
N LEU A 366 -2.44 3.69 2.70
CA LEU A 366 -3.87 3.90 2.90
C LEU A 366 -4.16 3.82 4.40
N THR A 367 -4.75 4.88 4.98
CA THR A 367 -5.09 4.90 6.40
C THR A 367 -6.59 4.93 6.59
N PHE A 368 -7.08 4.16 7.54
CA PHE A 368 -8.48 4.06 7.90
C PHE A 368 -8.63 4.16 9.42
N GLN A 369 -9.75 4.67 9.90
CA GLN A 369 -10.08 4.75 11.32
C GLN A 369 -11.30 3.88 11.64
N LYS A 370 -11.24 3.16 12.76
CA LYS A 370 -12.40 2.46 13.32
C LYS A 370 -13.36 3.46 13.97
N THR A 371 -14.64 3.31 13.67
CA THR A 371 -15.74 4.11 14.25
C THR A 371 -15.84 4.00 15.76
#